data_AF-A0A9E0MLA8-F1
#
_entry.id   AF-A0A9E0MLA8-F1
#
_cell.length_a   1.000
_cell.length_b   1.000
_cell.length_c   1.000
_cell.angle_alpha   90.00
_cell.angle_beta   90.00
_cell.angle_gamma   90.00
#
_symmetry.space_group_name_H-M   'P 1'
#
loop_
_entity.id
_entity.type
_entity.pdbx_description
1 polymer ?
#
loop_
_entity_poly.entity_id
_entity_poly.type
_entity_poly.pdbx_seq_one_letter_code
_entity_poly.pdbx_strand_id
1 'polypeptide(L)' 'MASNTAASENKRKRSHKNMGRKRKNKLARRSTVSSAELFAALGEPGKPAPKAK' A
#
# COMPACT_ATOMS: atom_id res chain seq x y z
N MET A 1 14.88 -19.43 26.87
CA MET A 1 14.52 -19.54 25.44
C MET A 1 13.00 -19.50 25.32
N ALA A 2 12.43 -18.53 24.60
CA ALA A 2 11.00 -18.58 24.31
C ALA A 2 10.74 -19.70 23.30
N SER A 3 9.70 -20.51 23.50
CA SER A 3 9.31 -21.53 22.54
C SER A 3 8.92 -20.90 21.19
N ASN A 4 9.08 -21.64 20.10
CA ASN A 4 8.68 -21.18 18.76
C ASN A 4 7.20 -20.74 18.72
N THR A 5 6.34 -21.44 19.47
CA THR A 5 4.93 -21.10 19.64
C THR A 5 4.77 -19.72 20.27
N ALA A 6 5.41 -19.47 21.42
CA ALA A 6 5.34 -18.17 22.10
C ALA A 6 5.87 -17.02 21.23
N ALA A 7 6.94 -17.26 20.46
CA ALA A 7 7.49 -16.26 19.53
C ALA A 7 6.48 -15.88 18.43
N SER A 8 5.80 -16.89 17.85
CA SER A 8 4.80 -16.69 16.80
C SER A 8 3.55 -15.95 17.31
N GLU A 9 3.07 -16.28 18.50
CA GLU A 9 1.94 -15.61 19.14
C GLU A 9 2.26 -14.15 19.43
N ASN A 10 3.45 -13.88 19.97
CA ASN A 10 3.91 -12.51 20.21
C ASN A 10 4.04 -11.71 18.91
N LYS A 11 4.44 -12.34 17.80
CA LYS A 11 4.44 -11.70 16.47
C LYS A 11 3.02 -11.39 16.00
N ARG A 12 2.08 -12.32 16.14
CA ARG A 12 0.66 -12.13 15.75
C ARG A 12 0.02 -10.98 16.54
N LYS A 13 0.17 -10.97 17.87
CA LYS A 13 -0.33 -9.89 18.76
C LYS A 13 0.23 -8.52 18.37
N ARG A 14 1.56 -8.43 18.15
CA ARG A 14 2.21 -7.19 17.69
C ARG A 14 1.72 -6.73 16.32
N SER A 15 1.54 -7.65 15.38
CA SER A 15 1.03 -7.33 14.05
C SER A 15 -0.37 -6.73 14.13
N HIS A 16 -1.27 -7.35 14.89
CA HIS A 16 -2.64 -6.87 15.07
C HIS A 16 -2.68 -5.45 15.67
N LYS A 17 -1.95 -5.24 16.79
CA LYS A 17 -1.86 -3.93 17.45
C LYS A 17 -1.30 -2.83 16.52
N ASN A 18 -0.34 -3.19 15.66
CA ASN A 18 0.36 -2.22 14.80
C ASN A 18 -0.29 -2.00 13.42
N MET A 19 -1.37 -2.72 13.07
CA MET A 19 -1.97 -2.64 11.73
C MET A 19 -2.44 -1.23 11.37
N GLY A 20 -3.09 -0.53 12.29
CA GLY A 20 -3.57 0.84 12.06
C GLY A 20 -2.43 1.81 11.74
N ARG A 21 -1.34 1.75 12.52
CA ARG A 21 -0.13 2.56 12.29
C ARG A 21 0.53 2.21 10.97
N LYS A 22 0.67 0.92 10.66
CA LYS A 22 1.26 0.46 9.39
C LYS A 22 0.46 0.94 8.19
N ARG A 23 -0.88 0.89 8.26
CA ARG A 23 -1.77 1.41 7.21
C ARG A 23 -1.57 2.91 7.01
N LYS A 24 -1.61 3.70 8.09
CA LYS A 24 -1.41 5.16 8.03
C LYS A 24 -0.04 5.52 7.44
N ASN A 25 1.03 4.86 7.85
CA ASN A 25 2.37 5.10 7.31
C ASN A 25 2.47 4.76 5.82
N LYS A 26 1.80 3.69 5.36
CA LYS A 26 1.75 3.35 3.93
C LYS A 26 1.06 4.44 3.11
N LEU A 27 -0.07 4.96 3.61
CA LEU A 27 -0.82 6.03 2.96
C LEU A 27 -0.07 7.36 2.98
N ALA A 28 0.58 7.70 4.10
CA ALA A 28 1.35 8.93 4.24
C ALA A 28 2.53 9.02 3.25
N ARG A 29 3.12 7.88 2.84
CA ARG A 29 4.21 7.85 1.85
C ARG A 29 3.77 8.21 0.42
N ARG A 30 2.48 8.11 0.11
CA ARG A 30 1.89 8.43 -1.21
C ARG A 30 0.59 9.19 -1.02
N SER A 31 0.68 10.31 -0.29
CA SER A 31 -0.49 11.16 0.00
C SER A 31 -1.06 11.83 -1.25
N THR A 32 -0.23 12.06 -2.26
CA THR A 32 -0.64 12.57 -3.57
C THR A 32 -0.15 11.63 -4.66
N VAL A 33 -1.07 11.30 -5.56
CA VAL A 33 -0.80 10.55 -6.80
C VAL A 33 -0.04 11.51 -7.72
N SER A 34 1.03 11.07 -8.37
CA SER A 34 1.74 11.93 -9.33
C SER A 34 0.85 12.23 -10.53
N SER A 35 1.11 13.31 -11.27
CA SER A 35 0.36 13.62 -12.49
C SER A 35 0.38 12.45 -13.49
N ALA A 36 1.53 11.76 -13.62
CA ALA A 36 1.67 10.57 -14.45
C ALA A 36 0.76 9.41 -14.00
N GLU A 37 0.65 9.18 -12.70
CA GLU A 37 -0.24 8.15 -12.15
C GLU A 37 -1.72 8.54 -12.25
N LEU A 38 -2.05 9.83 -12.10
CA LEU A 38 -3.43 10.35 -12.25
C LEU A 38 -3.94 10.19 -13.68
N PHE A 39 -3.08 10.43 -14.67
CA PHE A 39 -3.45 10.46 -16.08
C PHE A 39 -3.05 9.19 -16.85
N ALA A 40 -2.51 8.16 -16.18
CA ALA A 40 -2.09 6.90 -16.83
C ALA A 40 -3.22 6.23 -17.64
N ALA A 41 -4.48 6.41 -17.23
CA ALA A 41 -5.64 5.87 -17.92
C ALA A 41 -6.10 6.71 -19.13
N LEU A 42 -5.65 7.97 -19.25
CA LEU A 42 -6.10 8.89 -20.29
C LEU A 42 -5.23 8.85 -21.56
N GLY A 43 -4.07 8.19 -21.51
CA GLY A 43 -3.10 8.16 -22.61
C GLY A 43 -2.28 9.45 -22.70
N GLU A 44 -1.46 9.57 -23.76
CA GLU A 44 -0.68 10.79 -24.00
C GLU A 44 -1.57 11.93 -24.51
N PRO A 45 -1.37 13.18 -24.05
CA PRO A 45 -2.11 14.33 -24.55
C PRO A 45 -1.93 14.48 -26.06
N GLY A 46 -3.04 14.47 -26.80
CA GLY A 46 -3.06 14.53 -28.27
C GLY A 46 -3.16 13.17 -28.97
N LYS A 47 -3.15 12.05 -28.26
CA LYS A 47 -3.43 10.71 -28.80
C LYS A 47 -4.75 10.18 -28.25
N PRO A 48 -5.51 9.37 -29.01
CA PRO A 48 -6.74 8.77 -28.51
C PRO A 48 -6.45 7.89 -27.30
N ALA A 49 -7.33 7.93 -26.29
CA ALA A 49 -7.19 7.14 -25.08
C ALA A 49 -7.10 5.64 -25.42
N PRO A 50 -6.19 4.89 -24.78
CA PRO A 50 -6.03 3.46 -25.06
C PRO A 50 -7.33 2.71 -24.73
N LYS A 51 -7.74 1.78 -25.62
CA LYS A 51 -8.90 0.92 -25.36
C LYS A 51 -8.68 0.16 -24.05
N ALA A 52 -9.62 0.29 -23.12
CA ALA A 52 -9.66 -0.56 -21.93
C ALA A 52 -9.75 -2.03 -22.37
N LYS A 53 -8.90 -2.88 -21.79
CA LYS A 53 -8.94 -4.33 -21.98
C LYS A 53 -10.11 -4.94 -21.23
#